data_AF-A0A388TFA9-F1
#
_entry.id   AF-A0A388TFA9-F1
#
_cell.length_a   1.000
_cell.length_b   1.000
_cell.length_c   1.000
_cell.angle_alpha   90.00
_cell.angle_beta   90.00
_cell.angle_gamma   90.00
#
_symmetry.space_group_name_H-M   'P 1'
#
loop_
_entity.id
_entity.type
_entity.pdbx_description
1 polymer ?
#
loop_
_entity_poly.entity_id
_entity_poly.type
_entity_poly.pdbx_seq_one_letter_code
_entity_poly.pdbx_strand_id
1 'polypeptide(L)'
;MQINPTVDTAIKAYIKEHISPKETEKCMVRKHYEIIQKILGENTFQSGSFARFTAVTPIHDLDIIWVLPDDVLSKSFAITEAIDPYKLKIKETMDILRTKIQQGYSSVGISVTVKVQSHSIGISFVDGFSIDVVPAIRSGKKNEYGDDIFSVPEVQKIAVNKRINNYSNVTSTKPIKWIKSDPKGYIRECIDLNLKNQNFRRVVKFLKFWKDKCKLQIPTLPLKSFHVECIVSEIVKTNPNADCLELIILFFQYLYTYLERPRINDKADSSTFVDSYILEIPVTTKEQLLNIAETHVISLENATESDNINDLLDNILSGRPYLNREVSEHFLYDDDIHMMLQPTISIRIDGVLETKNNSVGGFRNGTYLSMVNGIIGKNHRIYFDIVDEKLGSIDSQEISYKWKVKNKGVEACNASCLRGEITDHHTRYQPESTAYKGSHYVEVYAIKNNVCIAKDRIQVEIR
;
A
#
# COMPACT_ATOMS: atom_id res chain seq x y z
N MET A 1 -10.95 8.15 14.11
CA MET A 1 -11.41 6.76 14.18
C MET A 1 -10.93 6.17 15.51
N GLN A 2 -11.82 5.56 16.32
CA GLN A 2 -11.39 4.91 17.55
C GLN A 2 -10.77 3.55 17.17
N ILE A 3 -9.44 3.44 17.23
CA ILE A 3 -8.70 2.24 16.81
C ILE A 3 -8.89 1.15 17.88
N ASN A 4 -9.15 -0.08 17.46
CA ASN A 4 -9.20 -1.24 18.35
C ASN A 4 -7.76 -1.67 18.72
N PRO A 5 -7.26 -1.41 19.95
CA PRO A 5 -5.86 -1.65 20.29
C PRO A 5 -5.48 -3.14 20.29
N THR A 6 -6.45 -4.01 20.55
CA THR A 6 -6.29 -5.47 20.55
C THR A 6 -6.03 -5.98 19.13
N VAL A 7 -6.80 -5.50 18.15
CA VAL A 7 -6.61 -5.84 16.73
C VAL A 7 -5.27 -5.32 16.21
N ASP A 8 -4.91 -4.07 16.53
CA ASP A 8 -3.63 -3.47 16.14
C ASP A 8 -2.43 -4.26 16.69
N THR A 9 -2.49 -4.70 17.95
CA THR A 9 -1.46 -5.53 18.58
C THR A 9 -1.32 -6.89 17.90
N ALA A 10 -2.44 -7.55 17.59
CA ALA A 10 -2.42 -8.85 16.95
C ALA A 10 -1.94 -8.81 15.49
N ILE A 11 -2.30 -7.77 14.72
CA ILE A 11 -1.73 -7.54 13.39
C ILE A 11 -0.21 -7.41 13.47
N LYS A 12 0.31 -6.62 14.43
CA LYS A 12 1.76 -6.46 14.64
C LYS A 12 2.45 -7.79 14.96
N ALA A 13 1.83 -8.64 15.78
CA ALA A 13 2.33 -9.98 16.09
C ALA A 13 2.34 -10.87 14.84
N TYR A 14 1.23 -10.92 14.10
CA TYR A 14 1.12 -11.71 12.86
C TYR A 14 2.16 -11.31 11.82
N ILE A 15 2.40 -10.02 11.62
CA ILE A 15 3.44 -9.52 10.69
C ILE A 15 4.83 -10.03 11.09
N LYS A 16 5.14 -10.05 12.38
CA LYS A 16 6.44 -10.54 12.88
C LYS A 16 6.57 -12.06 12.71
N GLU A 17 5.48 -12.79 12.94
CA GLU A 17 5.46 -14.25 13.00
C GLU A 17 5.29 -14.93 11.64
N HIS A 18 4.57 -14.32 10.70
CA HIS A 18 4.19 -14.97 9.44
C HIS A 18 4.65 -14.24 8.18
N ILE A 19 4.92 -12.93 8.26
CA ILE A 19 5.21 -12.11 7.07
C ILE A 19 6.67 -11.63 7.04
N SER A 20 7.28 -11.40 8.19
CA SER A 20 8.64 -10.87 8.27
C SER A 20 9.70 -11.97 8.08
N PRO A 21 10.78 -11.71 7.33
CA PRO A 21 11.87 -12.66 7.18
C PRO A 21 12.48 -13.09 8.51
N LYS A 22 12.75 -14.40 8.63
CA LYS A 22 13.37 -15.03 9.79
C LYS A 22 14.88 -14.81 9.80
N GLU A 23 15.52 -15.01 10.96
CA GLU A 23 16.98 -14.85 11.07
C GLU A 23 17.75 -15.84 10.20
N THR A 24 17.21 -17.04 9.97
CA THR A 24 17.77 -18.03 9.05
C THR A 24 17.85 -17.49 7.61
N GLU A 25 16.77 -16.90 7.12
CA GLU A 25 16.71 -16.27 5.80
C GLU A 25 17.67 -15.07 5.70
N LYS A 26 17.72 -14.22 6.74
CA LYS A 26 18.66 -13.08 6.77
C LYS A 26 20.12 -13.54 6.77
N CYS A 27 20.43 -14.62 7.49
CA CYS A 27 21.77 -15.22 7.52
C CYS A 27 22.16 -15.75 6.14
N MET A 28 21.24 -16.45 5.46
CA MET A 28 21.42 -16.89 4.07
C MET A 28 21.75 -15.71 3.14
N VAL A 29 20.97 -14.63 3.20
CA VAL A 29 21.20 -13.43 2.39
C VAL A 29 22.57 -12.79 2.68
N ARG A 30 22.95 -12.67 3.96
CA ARG A 30 24.28 -12.15 4.36
C ARG A 30 25.41 -13.00 3.78
N LYS A 31 25.32 -14.33 3.90
CA LYS A 31 26.31 -15.27 3.36
C LYS A 31 26.48 -15.11 1.85
N HIS A 32 25.38 -15.00 1.10
CA HIS A 32 25.44 -14.81 -0.35
C HIS A 32 26.01 -13.43 -0.72
N TYR A 33 25.66 -12.39 0.02
CA TYR A 33 26.23 -11.06 -0.19
C TYR A 33 27.74 -11.04 0.06
N GLU A 34 28.24 -11.69 1.13
CA GLU A 34 29.67 -11.82 1.41
C GLU A 34 30.43 -12.56 0.30
N ILE A 35 29.83 -13.62 -0.28
CA ILE A 35 30.40 -14.31 -1.44
C ILE A 35 30.54 -13.35 -2.63
N ILE A 36 29.48 -12.59 -2.93
CA ILE A 36 29.52 -11.62 -4.03
C ILE A 36 30.56 -10.53 -3.78
N GLN A 37 30.69 -10.02 -2.55
CA GLN A 37 31.74 -9.06 -2.19
C GLN A 37 33.14 -9.62 -2.41
N LYS A 38 33.38 -10.90 -2.10
CA LYS A 38 34.67 -11.57 -2.40
C LYS A 38 34.94 -11.69 -3.91
N ILE A 39 33.90 -11.86 -4.72
CA ILE A 39 34.01 -12.02 -6.18
C ILE A 39 34.21 -10.67 -6.89
N LEU A 40 33.46 -9.63 -6.48
CA LEU A 40 33.33 -8.35 -7.19
C LEU A 40 34.03 -7.18 -6.49
N GLY A 41 34.51 -7.38 -5.27
CA GLY A 41 35.18 -6.37 -4.45
C GLY A 41 34.22 -5.42 -3.73
N GLU A 42 34.82 -4.39 -3.13
CA GLU A 42 34.13 -3.41 -2.27
C GLU A 42 33.19 -2.45 -3.02
N ASN A 43 33.24 -2.45 -4.36
CA ASN A 43 32.37 -1.64 -5.21
C ASN A 43 30.95 -2.20 -5.34
N THR A 44 30.46 -2.93 -4.33
CA THR A 44 29.13 -3.54 -4.31
C THR A 44 28.35 -3.13 -3.07
N PHE A 45 27.04 -2.90 -3.22
CA PHE A 45 26.15 -2.66 -2.08
C PHE A 45 24.77 -3.30 -2.29
N GLN A 46 24.14 -3.73 -1.19
CA GLN A 46 22.78 -4.27 -1.22
C GLN A 46 21.78 -3.16 -1.54
N SER A 47 20.79 -3.48 -2.36
CA SER A 47 19.69 -2.61 -2.75
C SER A 47 18.36 -3.34 -2.53
N GLY A 48 17.29 -2.79 -3.09
CA GLY A 48 16.01 -3.49 -3.13
C GLY A 48 15.28 -3.56 -1.80
N SER A 49 14.26 -4.42 -1.75
CA SER A 49 13.40 -4.55 -0.59
C SER A 49 14.13 -5.06 0.66
N PHE A 50 15.16 -5.90 0.46
CA PHE A 50 15.97 -6.43 1.56
C PHE A 50 16.78 -5.32 2.25
N ALA A 51 17.51 -4.50 1.48
CA ALA A 51 18.30 -3.39 2.04
C ALA A 51 17.43 -2.31 2.71
N ARG A 52 16.16 -2.18 2.28
CA ARG A 52 15.17 -1.27 2.89
C ARG A 52 14.43 -1.87 4.09
N PHE A 53 14.68 -3.14 4.40
CA PHE A 53 14.04 -3.93 5.47
C PHE A 53 12.52 -4.07 5.27
N THR A 54 12.07 -4.06 4.02
CA THR A 54 10.67 -4.18 3.59
C THR A 54 10.41 -5.46 2.79
N ALA A 55 11.38 -6.37 2.71
CA ALA A 55 11.21 -7.73 2.19
C ALA A 55 10.22 -8.53 3.06
N VAL A 56 9.45 -9.40 2.41
CA VAL A 56 8.55 -10.38 3.04
C VAL A 56 9.18 -11.77 3.03
N THR A 57 8.67 -12.68 3.85
CA THR A 57 9.07 -14.10 3.88
C THR A 57 8.18 -14.92 2.94
N PRO A 58 8.73 -15.92 2.23
CA PRO A 58 10.16 -16.19 2.09
C PRO A 58 10.86 -15.09 1.27
N ILE A 59 12.13 -14.81 1.55
CA ILE A 59 12.93 -13.91 0.72
C ILE A 59 13.19 -14.58 -0.63
N HIS A 60 12.68 -13.99 -1.72
CA HIS A 60 12.81 -14.52 -3.07
C HIS A 60 14.01 -13.98 -3.84
N ASP A 61 14.40 -12.74 -3.54
CA ASP A 61 15.38 -11.98 -4.31
C ASP A 61 16.31 -11.15 -3.40
N LEU A 62 17.54 -10.98 -3.89
CA LEU A 62 18.51 -10.03 -3.35
C LEU A 62 19.03 -9.15 -4.50
N ASP A 63 18.74 -7.87 -4.43
CA ASP A 63 19.29 -6.87 -5.35
C ASP A 63 20.68 -6.41 -4.87
N ILE A 64 21.67 -6.46 -5.75
CA ILE A 64 23.02 -5.95 -5.52
C ILE A 64 23.37 -4.96 -6.62
N ILE A 65 23.76 -3.75 -6.24
CA ILE A 65 24.36 -2.80 -7.17
C ILE A 65 25.86 -3.05 -7.20
N TRP A 66 26.40 -3.26 -8.40
CA TRP A 66 27.84 -3.28 -8.66
C TRP A 66 28.24 -1.99 -9.37
N VAL A 67 28.88 -1.09 -8.63
CA VAL A 67 29.44 0.14 -9.19
C VAL A 67 30.66 -0.24 -10.02
N LEU A 68 30.62 0.05 -11.32
CA LEU A 68 31.69 -0.32 -12.23
C LEU A 68 33.00 0.35 -11.76
N PRO A 69 34.07 -0.42 -11.48
CA PRO A 69 35.34 0.15 -11.08
C PRO A 69 36.06 0.84 -12.25
N ASP A 70 37.03 1.71 -11.92
CA ASP A 70 37.75 2.53 -12.90
C ASP A 70 38.52 1.71 -13.94
N ASP A 71 39.02 0.52 -13.59
CA ASP A 71 39.70 -0.40 -14.50
C ASP A 71 38.76 -1.02 -15.55
N VAL A 72 37.46 -1.16 -15.22
CA VAL A 72 36.43 -1.59 -16.16
C VAL A 72 36.00 -0.43 -17.05
N LEU A 73 35.85 0.77 -16.47
CA LEU A 73 35.47 1.98 -17.21
C LEU A 73 36.55 2.40 -18.21
N SER A 74 37.83 2.37 -17.83
CA SER A 74 38.96 2.75 -18.69
C SER A 74 39.13 1.88 -19.95
N LYS A 75 38.51 0.69 -20.00
CA LYS A 75 38.44 -0.14 -21.22
C LYS A 75 37.44 0.38 -22.26
N SER A 76 36.47 1.17 -21.81
CA SER A 76 35.41 1.74 -22.65
C SER A 76 35.53 3.25 -22.86
N PHE A 77 36.27 3.95 -21.99
CA PHE A 77 36.42 5.41 -22.01
C PHE A 77 37.88 5.82 -21.82
N ALA A 78 38.34 6.84 -22.55
CA ALA A 78 39.61 7.51 -22.26
C ALA A 78 39.49 8.32 -20.95
N ILE A 79 40.59 8.46 -20.20
CA ILE A 79 40.64 9.10 -18.86
C ILE A 79 40.09 10.54 -18.87
N THR A 80 40.12 11.22 -20.01
CA THR A 80 39.69 12.62 -20.18
C THR A 80 38.26 12.78 -20.67
N GLU A 81 37.54 11.70 -21.00
CA GLU A 81 36.16 11.78 -21.49
C GLU A 81 35.15 11.76 -20.34
N ALA A 82 34.09 12.56 -20.47
CA ALA A 82 32.91 12.38 -19.64
C ALA A 82 32.30 11.00 -19.91
N ILE A 83 32.00 10.24 -18.85
CA ILE A 83 31.44 8.89 -18.97
C ILE A 83 30.02 8.99 -19.54
N ASP A 84 29.85 8.51 -20.77
CA ASP A 84 28.56 8.34 -21.43
C ASP A 84 28.15 6.85 -21.39
N PRO A 85 27.16 6.46 -20.57
CA PRO A 85 26.72 5.07 -20.45
C PRO A 85 26.37 4.40 -21.79
N TYR A 86 25.95 5.16 -22.81
CA TYR A 86 25.60 4.63 -24.13
C TYR A 86 26.80 4.15 -24.94
N LYS A 87 28.01 4.63 -24.63
CA LYS A 87 29.26 4.16 -25.27
C LYS A 87 29.83 2.90 -24.61
N LEU A 88 29.29 2.46 -23.47
CA LEU A 88 29.81 1.33 -22.71
C LEU A 88 29.53 0.01 -23.44
N LYS A 89 30.56 -0.82 -23.62
CA LYS A 89 30.40 -2.18 -24.17
C LYS A 89 29.82 -3.13 -23.11
N ILE A 90 28.55 -2.88 -22.78
CA ILE A 90 27.85 -3.54 -21.69
C ILE A 90 27.75 -5.05 -21.88
N LYS A 91 27.61 -5.55 -23.11
CA LYS A 91 27.58 -6.99 -23.39
C LYS A 91 28.85 -7.69 -22.92
N GLU A 92 30.02 -7.17 -23.31
CA GLU A 92 31.33 -7.70 -22.89
C GLU A 92 31.47 -7.62 -21.36
N THR A 93 31.03 -6.52 -20.75
CA THR A 93 31.05 -6.32 -19.29
C THR A 93 30.17 -7.36 -18.57
N MET A 94 28.97 -7.64 -19.10
CA MET A 94 28.03 -8.62 -18.55
C MET A 94 28.53 -10.06 -18.72
N ASP A 95 29.19 -10.39 -19.84
CA ASP A 95 29.79 -11.71 -20.08
C ASP A 95 30.97 -11.98 -19.13
N ILE A 96 31.80 -10.96 -18.88
CA ILE A 96 32.88 -11.03 -17.88
C ILE A 96 32.29 -11.23 -16.49
N LEU A 97 31.26 -10.44 -16.13
CA LEU A 97 30.60 -10.53 -14.82
C LEU A 97 29.99 -11.92 -14.60
N ARG A 98 29.27 -12.45 -15.59
CA ARG A 98 28.72 -13.82 -15.57
C ARG A 98 29.80 -14.85 -15.28
N THR A 99 30.94 -14.74 -15.98
CA THR A 99 32.05 -15.71 -15.83
C THR A 99 32.66 -15.65 -14.44
N LYS A 100 32.94 -14.44 -13.92
CA LYS A 100 33.48 -14.23 -12.57
C LYS A 100 32.54 -14.79 -11.50
N ILE A 101 31.24 -14.51 -11.61
CA ILE A 101 30.22 -15.00 -10.67
C ILE A 101 30.15 -16.53 -10.71
N GLN A 102 30.09 -17.13 -11.90
CA GLN A 102 30.02 -18.59 -12.04
C GLN A 102 31.23 -19.27 -11.41
N GLN A 103 32.45 -18.79 -11.71
CA GLN A 103 33.68 -19.33 -11.13
C GLN A 103 33.76 -19.13 -9.62
N GLY A 104 33.36 -17.96 -9.14
CA GLY A 104 33.35 -17.63 -7.71
C GLY A 104 32.43 -18.55 -6.90
N TYR A 105 31.21 -18.80 -7.37
CA TYR A 105 30.30 -19.74 -6.72
C TYR A 105 30.81 -21.19 -6.77
N SER A 106 31.35 -21.63 -7.92
CA SER A 106 31.98 -22.95 -8.04
C SER A 106 33.14 -23.14 -7.05
N SER A 107 33.94 -22.10 -6.81
CA SER A 107 35.10 -22.18 -5.89
C SER A 107 34.72 -22.40 -4.42
N VAL A 108 33.50 -22.03 -4.02
CA VAL A 108 32.96 -22.24 -2.67
C VAL A 108 32.02 -23.44 -2.59
N GLY A 109 31.97 -24.27 -3.65
CA GLY A 109 31.18 -25.50 -3.68
C GLY A 109 29.66 -25.30 -3.78
N ILE A 110 29.21 -24.14 -4.26
CA ILE A 110 27.78 -23.83 -4.39
C ILE A 110 27.40 -23.83 -5.87
N SER A 111 26.46 -24.71 -6.23
CA SER A 111 25.92 -24.78 -7.59
C SER A 111 24.89 -23.68 -7.82
N VAL A 112 25.05 -22.90 -8.89
CA VAL A 112 24.15 -21.80 -9.27
C VAL A 112 23.91 -21.78 -10.77
N THR A 113 22.75 -21.27 -11.17
CA THR A 113 22.46 -20.93 -12.56
C THR A 113 22.65 -19.43 -12.77
N VAL A 114 23.64 -19.03 -13.55
CA VAL A 114 23.90 -17.61 -13.86
C VAL A 114 23.37 -17.27 -15.25
N LYS A 115 22.45 -16.31 -15.34
CA LYS A 115 21.83 -15.85 -16.58
C LYS A 115 22.02 -14.35 -16.74
N VAL A 116 22.41 -13.93 -17.94
CA VAL A 116 22.37 -12.52 -18.33
C VAL A 116 20.89 -12.15 -18.52
N GLN A 117 20.42 -11.17 -17.76
CA GLN A 117 19.10 -10.59 -17.93
C GLN A 117 19.20 -9.24 -18.65
N SER A 118 18.05 -8.60 -18.88
CA SER A 118 17.97 -7.32 -19.59
C SER A 118 18.71 -6.16 -18.91
N HIS A 119 18.85 -6.21 -17.58
CA HIS A 119 19.42 -5.12 -16.78
C HIS A 119 20.32 -5.59 -15.61
N SER A 120 20.45 -6.90 -15.42
CA SER A 120 21.19 -7.52 -14.32
C SER A 120 21.84 -8.82 -14.77
N ILE A 121 22.75 -9.34 -13.96
CA ILE A 121 23.10 -10.75 -13.96
C ILE A 121 22.27 -11.43 -12.89
N GLY A 122 21.35 -12.29 -13.32
CA GLY A 122 20.52 -13.10 -12.44
C GLY A 122 21.25 -14.37 -12.04
N ILE A 123 21.27 -14.66 -10.75
CA ILE A 123 21.80 -15.88 -10.15
C ILE A 123 20.63 -16.60 -9.50
N SER A 124 20.31 -17.80 -9.96
CA SER A 124 19.20 -18.60 -9.41
C SER A 124 19.71 -19.83 -8.67
N PHE A 125 19.09 -20.09 -7.54
CA PHE A 125 19.36 -21.22 -6.65
C PHE A 125 18.24 -22.28 -6.76
N VAL A 126 18.54 -23.51 -6.35
CA VAL A 126 17.62 -24.65 -6.48
C VAL A 126 16.37 -24.49 -5.61
N ASP A 127 16.49 -23.79 -4.49
CA ASP A 127 15.42 -23.49 -3.54
C ASP A 127 14.51 -22.33 -3.98
N GLY A 128 14.77 -21.74 -5.17
CA GLY A 128 14.00 -20.64 -5.72
C GLY A 128 14.44 -19.25 -5.26
N PHE A 129 15.46 -19.15 -4.39
CA PHE A 129 16.09 -17.86 -4.10
C PHE A 129 16.85 -17.36 -5.34
N SER A 130 16.97 -16.04 -5.47
CA SER A 130 17.67 -15.41 -6.59
C SER A 130 18.42 -14.15 -6.16
N ILE A 131 19.47 -13.82 -6.91
CA ILE A 131 20.26 -12.60 -6.72
C ILE A 131 20.34 -11.89 -8.06
N ASP A 132 20.02 -10.60 -8.08
CA ASP A 132 20.17 -9.74 -9.25
C ASP A 132 21.33 -8.78 -9.02
N VAL A 133 22.41 -8.95 -9.79
CA VAL A 133 23.57 -8.05 -9.78
C VAL A 133 23.42 -7.03 -10.90
N VAL A 134 23.14 -5.78 -10.55
CA VAL A 134 22.89 -4.67 -11.49
C VAL A 134 24.17 -3.82 -11.63
N PRO A 135 24.76 -3.73 -12.84
CA PRO A 135 25.89 -2.84 -13.07
C PRO A 135 25.42 -1.38 -13.01
N ALA A 136 26.24 -0.52 -12.40
CA ALA A 136 25.93 0.89 -12.21
C ALA A 136 27.13 1.80 -12.46
N ILE A 137 26.85 3.00 -12.98
CA ILE A 137 27.84 4.05 -13.18
C ILE A 137 27.45 5.24 -12.32
N ARG A 138 28.41 5.91 -11.66
CA ARG A 138 28.11 7.16 -10.94
C ARG A 138 27.67 8.22 -11.93
N SER A 139 26.54 8.87 -11.68
CA SER A 139 25.98 9.87 -12.59
C SER A 139 26.69 11.23 -12.53
N GLY A 140 27.56 11.44 -11.53
CA GLY A 140 28.11 12.75 -11.17
C GLY A 140 27.16 13.62 -10.33
N LYS A 141 25.90 13.20 -10.14
CA LYS A 141 24.93 13.87 -9.27
C LYS A 141 24.87 13.21 -7.90
N LYS A 142 24.53 14.00 -6.88
CA LYS A 142 24.24 13.55 -5.52
C LYS A 142 22.75 13.73 -5.22
N ASN A 143 22.20 12.87 -4.38
CA ASN A 143 20.84 13.02 -3.84
C ASN A 143 20.82 13.95 -2.61
N GLU A 144 19.65 14.10 -1.99
CA GLU A 144 19.43 14.94 -0.80
C GLU A 144 20.26 14.51 0.43
N TYR A 145 20.79 13.29 0.43
CA TYR A 145 21.62 12.72 1.50
C TYR A 145 23.14 12.81 1.21
N GLY A 146 23.54 13.38 0.07
CA GLY A 146 24.94 13.43 -0.36
C GLY A 146 25.48 12.11 -0.95
N ASP A 147 24.62 11.12 -1.14
CA ASP A 147 24.94 9.85 -1.78
C ASP A 147 24.87 9.99 -3.32
N ASP A 148 25.63 9.17 -4.05
CA ASP A 148 25.62 9.21 -5.52
C ASP A 148 24.28 8.72 -6.09
N ILE A 149 23.79 9.45 -7.09
CA ILE A 149 22.79 8.95 -8.03
C ILE A 149 23.53 8.12 -9.09
N PHE A 150 22.97 6.98 -9.47
CA PHE A 150 23.58 6.06 -10.42
C PHE A 150 22.87 6.09 -11.76
N SER A 151 23.59 5.71 -12.81
CA SER A 151 23.03 5.29 -14.09
C SER A 151 23.03 3.77 -14.15
N VAL A 152 21.87 3.16 -14.37
CA VAL A 152 21.68 1.71 -14.48
C VAL A 152 21.03 1.35 -15.82
N PRO A 153 21.28 0.17 -16.39
CA PRO A 153 20.61 -0.28 -17.60
C PRO A 153 19.09 -0.38 -17.39
N GLU A 154 18.28 0.26 -18.24
CA GLU A 154 16.82 0.13 -18.27
C GLU A 154 16.37 -0.62 -19.52
N VAL A 155 15.49 -1.60 -19.33
CA VAL A 155 14.72 -2.18 -20.46
C VAL A 155 13.23 -2.33 -20.13
N GLN A 156 12.69 -1.57 -19.17
CA GLN A 156 11.24 -1.56 -18.88
C GLN A 156 10.45 -0.79 -19.97
N LYS A 157 10.50 -1.27 -21.22
CA LYS A 157 9.47 -1.06 -22.26
C LYS A 157 9.27 -2.31 -23.12
N ILE A 158 9.44 -3.49 -22.53
CA ILE A 158 9.05 -4.76 -23.15
C ILE A 158 7.98 -5.41 -22.28
N ALA A 159 6.75 -5.39 -22.77
CA ALA A 159 5.58 -6.04 -22.18
C ALA A 159 5.93 -7.45 -21.71
N VAL A 160 5.39 -7.86 -20.56
CA VAL A 160 5.67 -9.15 -19.89
C VAL A 160 5.57 -10.34 -20.85
N ASN A 161 4.60 -10.31 -21.78
CA ASN A 161 4.35 -11.38 -22.75
C ASN A 161 5.39 -11.46 -23.89
N LYS A 162 6.28 -10.47 -24.03
CA LYS A 162 7.39 -10.46 -25.00
C LYS A 162 8.75 -10.80 -24.36
N ARG A 163 8.81 -11.03 -23.05
CA ARG A 163 10.06 -11.37 -22.34
C ARG A 163 10.55 -12.79 -22.62
N ILE A 164 9.67 -13.70 -23.03
CA ILE A 164 10.02 -15.11 -23.26
C ILE A 164 10.58 -15.33 -24.68
N ASN A 165 10.19 -14.52 -25.68
CA ASN A 165 10.50 -14.79 -27.09
C ASN A 165 11.66 -13.99 -27.71
N ASN A 166 12.29 -13.05 -27.00
CA ASN A 166 13.30 -12.16 -27.60
C ASN A 166 14.74 -12.38 -27.12
N TYR A 167 15.02 -13.33 -26.22
CA TYR A 167 16.38 -13.52 -25.70
C TYR A 167 17.33 -14.27 -26.64
N SER A 168 16.81 -15.05 -27.59
CA SER A 168 17.62 -15.64 -28.67
C SER A 168 18.05 -14.60 -29.72
N ASN A 169 17.44 -13.40 -29.71
CA ASN A 169 17.71 -12.31 -30.66
C ASN A 169 18.32 -11.07 -29.99
N VAL A 170 19.09 -11.22 -28.90
CA VAL A 170 20.09 -10.20 -28.50
C VAL A 170 21.35 -10.34 -29.38
N THR A 171 21.12 -10.48 -30.68
CA THR A 171 22.07 -10.22 -31.75
C THR A 171 21.97 -8.72 -32.05
N SER A 172 22.94 -7.96 -31.53
CA SER A 172 23.46 -6.69 -32.04
C SER A 172 22.52 -5.84 -32.90
N THR A 173 22.03 -4.70 -32.37
CA THR A 173 21.88 -3.42 -33.11
C THR A 173 21.17 -2.31 -32.32
N LYS A 174 20.40 -2.61 -31.25
CA LYS A 174 19.75 -1.53 -30.46
C LYS A 174 20.57 -1.16 -29.21
N PRO A 175 20.90 0.12 -29.00
CA PRO A 175 21.62 0.57 -27.82
C PRO A 175 20.80 0.32 -26.55
N ILE A 176 21.47 -0.13 -25.48
CA ILE A 176 20.83 -0.30 -24.17
C ILE A 176 20.49 1.09 -23.62
N LYS A 177 19.23 1.29 -23.20
CA LYS A 177 18.80 2.52 -22.55
C LYS A 177 19.36 2.54 -21.12
N TRP A 178 19.82 3.70 -20.66
CA TRP A 178 20.26 3.89 -19.28
C TRP A 178 19.35 4.88 -18.57
N ILE A 179 18.96 4.58 -17.34
CA ILE A 179 18.18 5.48 -16.48
C ILE A 179 18.95 5.90 -15.25
N LYS A 180 18.54 7.02 -14.67
CA LYS A 180 18.97 7.41 -13.33
C LYS A 180 18.26 6.55 -12.29
N SER A 181 18.96 6.19 -11.24
CA SER A 181 18.44 5.40 -10.12
C SER A 181 19.11 5.84 -8.82
N ASP A 182 18.32 5.97 -7.77
CA ASP A 182 18.77 6.38 -6.44
C ASP A 182 18.44 5.32 -5.37
N PRO A 183 19.06 4.12 -5.46
CA PRO A 183 18.81 3.05 -4.52
C PRO A 183 19.15 3.43 -3.07
N LYS A 184 20.18 4.27 -2.88
CA LYS A 184 20.61 4.72 -1.55
C LYS A 184 19.63 5.73 -0.95
N GLY A 185 19.11 6.67 -1.73
CA GLY A 185 18.08 7.61 -1.27
C GLY A 185 16.82 6.89 -0.81
N TYR A 186 16.36 5.87 -1.55
CA TYR A 186 15.23 5.04 -1.09
C TYR A 186 15.55 4.25 0.20
N ILE A 187 16.79 3.78 0.38
CA ILE A 187 17.23 3.15 1.64
C ILE A 187 17.18 4.15 2.80
N ARG A 188 17.74 5.34 2.61
CA ARG A 188 17.75 6.40 3.63
C ARG A 188 16.34 6.84 4.00
N GLU A 189 15.48 7.10 3.02
CA GLU A 189 14.08 7.46 3.26
C GLU A 189 13.34 6.38 4.07
N CYS A 190 13.53 5.09 3.74
CA CYS A 190 12.94 4.00 4.52
C CYS A 190 13.48 3.90 5.95
N ILE A 191 14.74 4.30 6.20
CA ILE A 191 15.29 4.40 7.56
C ILE A 191 14.62 5.55 8.30
N ASP A 192 14.59 6.74 7.72
CA ASP A 192 14.03 7.95 8.33
C ASP A 192 12.54 7.78 8.65
N LEU A 193 11.76 7.23 7.72
CA LEU A 193 10.34 6.94 7.92
C LEU A 193 10.12 5.92 9.03
N ASN A 194 10.97 4.90 9.14
CA ASN A 194 10.84 3.90 10.20
C ASN A 194 11.29 4.43 11.57
N LEU A 195 12.22 5.40 11.62
CA LEU A 195 12.57 6.11 12.84
C LEU A 195 11.41 7.01 13.29
N LYS A 196 10.75 7.68 12.33
CA LYS A 196 9.59 8.54 12.56
C LYS A 196 8.34 7.75 12.99
N ASN A 197 8.08 6.62 12.35
CA ASN A 197 7.00 5.70 12.70
C ASN A 197 7.48 4.25 12.58
N GLN A 198 7.61 3.56 13.73
CA GLN A 198 8.12 2.19 13.77
C GLN A 198 7.20 1.16 13.08
N ASN A 199 5.95 1.52 12.76
CA ASN A 199 5.03 0.66 12.02
C ASN A 199 5.27 0.72 10.50
N PHE A 200 6.01 1.69 9.96
CA PHE A 200 6.25 1.85 8.52
C PHE A 200 6.65 0.54 7.83
N ARG A 201 7.75 -0.10 8.26
CA ARG A 201 8.21 -1.36 7.65
C ARG A 201 7.24 -2.52 7.86
N ARG A 202 6.47 -2.52 8.96
CA ARG A 202 5.47 -3.56 9.26
C ARG A 202 4.31 -3.46 8.27
N VAL A 203 3.78 -2.25 8.11
CA VAL A 203 2.67 -1.93 7.20
C VAL A 203 3.06 -2.23 5.75
N VAL A 204 4.25 -1.81 5.31
CA VAL A 204 4.75 -2.15 3.96
C VAL A 204 4.75 -3.66 3.72
N LYS A 205 5.25 -4.45 4.67
CA LYS A 205 5.29 -5.91 4.56
C LYS A 205 3.89 -6.52 4.51
N PHE A 206 3.00 -6.09 5.41
CA PHE A 206 1.61 -6.54 5.42
C PHE A 206 0.94 -6.31 4.06
N LEU A 207 1.08 -5.10 3.51
CA LEU A 207 0.43 -4.72 2.26
C LEU A 207 1.08 -5.35 1.02
N LYS A 208 2.39 -5.61 1.03
CA LYS A 208 3.05 -6.43 -0.01
C LYS A 208 2.48 -7.85 -0.01
N PHE A 209 2.35 -8.45 1.18
CA PHE A 209 1.78 -9.78 1.33
C PHE A 209 0.31 -9.82 0.89
N TRP A 210 -0.51 -8.87 1.34
CA TRP A 210 -1.89 -8.70 0.87
C TRP A 210 -1.97 -8.59 -0.67
N LYS A 211 -1.14 -7.73 -1.28
CA LYS A 211 -1.05 -7.55 -2.73
C LYS A 211 -0.65 -8.84 -3.46
N ASP A 212 0.18 -9.70 -2.87
CA ASP A 212 0.49 -11.01 -3.43
C ASP A 212 -0.71 -11.97 -3.35
N LYS A 213 -1.51 -11.89 -2.29
CA LYS A 213 -2.76 -12.64 -2.17
C LYS A 213 -3.82 -12.18 -3.17
N CYS A 214 -3.97 -10.88 -3.38
CA CYS A 214 -4.82 -10.33 -4.45
C CYS A 214 -4.37 -10.81 -5.83
N LYS A 215 -3.06 -10.91 -6.09
CA LYS A 215 -2.53 -11.39 -7.37
C LYS A 215 -2.91 -12.85 -7.66
N LEU A 216 -3.17 -13.67 -6.64
CA LEU A 216 -3.70 -15.03 -6.83
C LEU A 216 -5.15 -15.02 -7.33
N GLN A 217 -5.94 -14.02 -6.96
CA GLN A 217 -7.33 -13.87 -7.42
C GLN A 217 -7.44 -13.07 -8.72
N ILE A 218 -6.50 -12.16 -8.93
CA ILE A 218 -6.40 -11.30 -10.11
C ILE A 218 -5.01 -11.53 -10.74
N PRO A 219 -4.81 -12.61 -11.53
CA PRO A 219 -3.50 -12.95 -12.09
C PRO A 219 -2.89 -11.86 -12.97
N THR A 220 -3.73 -10.99 -13.54
CA THR A 220 -3.33 -9.85 -14.36
C THR A 220 -2.90 -8.63 -13.53
N LEU A 221 -3.01 -8.66 -12.20
CA LEU A 221 -2.71 -7.54 -11.32
C LEU A 221 -1.23 -7.12 -11.42
N PRO A 222 -0.94 -5.94 -11.98
CA PRO A 222 0.44 -5.50 -12.18
C PRO A 222 0.91 -4.55 -11.06
N LEU A 223 0.17 -4.46 -9.93
CA LEU A 223 0.57 -3.65 -8.78
C LEU A 223 1.93 -4.13 -8.27
N LYS A 224 2.94 -3.25 -8.34
CA LYS A 224 4.33 -3.54 -7.98
C LYS A 224 4.50 -3.37 -6.47
N SER A 225 5.26 -4.26 -5.83
CA SER A 225 5.59 -4.18 -4.39
C SER A 225 6.32 -2.88 -4.03
N PHE A 226 7.12 -2.33 -4.95
CA PHE A 226 7.76 -1.03 -4.74
C PHE A 226 6.76 0.14 -4.78
N HIS A 227 5.72 0.07 -5.60
CA HIS A 227 4.67 1.09 -5.61
C HIS A 227 3.89 1.06 -4.28
N VAL A 228 3.54 -0.13 -3.77
CA VAL A 228 2.92 -0.28 -2.43
C VAL A 228 3.77 0.39 -1.34
N GLU A 229 5.09 0.19 -1.37
CA GLU A 229 6.01 0.83 -0.42
C GLU A 229 6.01 2.35 -0.53
N CYS A 230 6.03 2.89 -1.76
CA CYS A 230 5.98 4.33 -1.99
C CYS A 230 4.66 4.97 -1.52
N ILE A 231 3.52 4.28 -1.72
CA ILE A 231 2.22 4.72 -1.20
C ILE A 231 2.28 4.84 0.33
N VAL A 232 2.78 3.81 1.00
CA VAL A 232 2.89 3.82 2.47
C VAL A 232 3.84 4.93 2.94
N SER A 233 4.91 5.21 2.20
CA SER A 233 5.81 6.35 2.49
C SER A 233 5.05 7.68 2.52
N GLU A 234 4.24 7.96 1.50
CA GLU A 234 3.43 9.19 1.43
C GLU A 234 2.38 9.28 2.57
N ILE A 235 1.76 8.14 2.91
CA ILE A 235 0.81 8.06 4.03
C ILE A 235 1.50 8.34 5.37
N VAL A 236 2.67 7.75 5.64
CA VAL A 236 3.41 7.98 6.90
C VAL A 236 3.95 9.41 6.99
N LYS A 237 4.34 10.02 5.87
CA LYS A 237 4.77 11.43 5.84
C LYS A 237 3.68 12.36 6.35
N THR A 238 2.43 12.09 5.97
CA THR A 238 1.24 12.88 6.35
C THR A 238 0.61 12.43 7.67
N ASN A 239 0.84 11.19 8.11
CA ASN A 239 0.29 10.60 9.32
C ASN A 239 1.40 10.02 10.23
N PRO A 240 2.32 10.85 10.77
CA PRO A 240 3.49 10.39 11.53
C PRO A 240 3.16 9.52 12.74
N ASN A 241 2.05 9.81 13.41
CA ASN A 241 1.72 9.23 14.71
C ASN A 241 0.67 8.10 14.59
N ALA A 242 0.29 7.73 13.37
CA ALA A 242 -0.73 6.70 13.15
C ALA A 242 -0.25 5.31 13.57
N ASP A 243 -1.16 4.53 14.15
CA ASP A 243 -0.91 3.14 14.53
C ASP A 243 -0.86 2.20 13.30
N CYS A 244 -0.48 0.94 13.52
CA CYS A 244 -0.29 -0.01 12.42
C CYS A 244 -1.61 -0.28 11.66
N LEU A 245 -2.70 -0.49 12.40
CA LEU A 245 -4.03 -0.70 11.86
C LEU A 245 -4.55 0.54 11.11
N GLU A 246 -4.33 1.73 11.68
CA GLU A 246 -4.73 2.99 11.03
C GLU A 246 -4.00 3.19 9.70
N LEU A 247 -2.69 2.97 9.65
CA LEU A 247 -1.92 3.07 8.40
C LEU A 247 -2.37 2.06 7.33
N ILE A 248 -2.78 0.85 7.73
CA ILE A 248 -3.35 -0.15 6.81
C ILE A 248 -4.70 0.33 6.26
N ILE A 249 -5.58 0.85 7.13
CA ILE A 249 -6.89 1.38 6.72
C ILE A 249 -6.70 2.58 5.78
N LEU A 250 -5.81 3.52 6.11
CA LEU A 250 -5.48 4.67 5.26
C LEU A 250 -4.95 4.24 3.89
N PHE A 251 -4.13 3.19 3.83
CA PHE A 251 -3.69 2.65 2.55
C PHE A 251 -4.85 2.22 1.67
N PHE A 252 -5.80 1.45 2.21
CA PHE A 252 -6.96 1.00 1.44
C PHE A 252 -7.88 2.16 1.06
N GLN A 253 -8.12 3.10 1.98
CA GLN A 253 -8.94 4.30 1.72
C GLN A 253 -8.34 5.21 0.65
N TYR A 254 -7.02 5.28 0.53
CA TYR A 254 -6.35 6.08 -0.50
C TYR A 254 -5.97 5.30 -1.76
N LEU A 255 -6.25 3.99 -1.82
CA LEU A 255 -5.78 3.18 -2.94
C LEU A 255 -6.32 3.67 -4.29
N TYR A 256 -7.58 4.12 -4.34
CA TYR A 256 -8.19 4.74 -5.54
C TYR A 256 -7.31 5.87 -6.09
N THR A 257 -6.92 6.78 -5.21
CA THR A 257 -6.09 7.95 -5.51
C THR A 257 -4.78 7.57 -6.21
N TYR A 258 -4.11 6.52 -5.75
CA TYR A 258 -2.84 6.04 -6.32
C TYR A 258 -3.00 5.14 -7.56
N LEU A 259 -4.23 4.75 -7.90
CA LEU A 259 -4.53 3.98 -9.11
C LEU A 259 -5.15 4.83 -10.22
N GLU A 260 -5.68 6.00 -9.88
CA GLU A 260 -6.30 6.94 -10.82
C GLU A 260 -5.28 7.57 -11.78
N ARG A 261 -4.22 8.19 -11.24
CA ARG A 261 -3.19 8.89 -12.03
C ARG A 261 -1.80 8.81 -11.38
N PRO A 262 -0.71 8.73 -12.18
CA PRO A 262 0.65 8.76 -11.66
C PRO A 262 0.90 10.01 -10.84
N ARG A 263 1.55 9.85 -9.69
CA ARG A 263 1.78 10.96 -8.76
C ARG A 263 3.03 10.86 -7.90
N ILE A 264 3.72 9.71 -7.90
CA ILE A 264 4.90 9.52 -7.06
C ILE A 264 6.14 9.77 -7.91
N ASN A 265 6.79 10.92 -7.71
CA ASN A 265 8.01 11.28 -8.42
C ASN A 265 9.15 10.31 -8.11
N ASP A 266 9.96 9.98 -9.11
CA ASP A 266 11.19 9.22 -8.90
C ASP A 266 12.26 10.10 -8.24
N LYS A 267 12.97 9.56 -7.24
CA LYS A 267 14.03 10.28 -6.52
C LYS A 267 15.23 10.65 -7.39
N ALA A 268 15.57 9.81 -8.36
CA ALA A 268 16.70 10.03 -9.24
C ALA A 268 16.36 10.96 -10.41
N ASP A 269 15.08 11.05 -10.77
CA ASP A 269 14.55 11.91 -11.82
C ASP A 269 13.13 12.39 -11.51
N SER A 270 13.03 13.57 -10.89
CA SER A 270 11.78 14.23 -10.52
C SER A 270 10.85 14.58 -11.70
N SER A 271 11.31 14.44 -12.95
CA SER A 271 10.46 14.63 -14.13
C SER A 271 9.65 13.37 -14.48
N THR A 272 9.88 12.26 -13.77
CA THR A 272 9.27 10.96 -14.01
C THR A 272 8.55 10.43 -12.79
N PHE A 273 7.59 9.53 -13.03
CA PHE A 273 6.77 8.92 -12.00
C PHE A 273 7.06 7.42 -11.87
N VAL A 274 7.34 6.93 -10.66
CA VAL A 274 7.60 5.51 -10.38
C VAL A 274 6.37 4.64 -10.64
N ASP A 275 5.19 5.25 -10.53
CA ASP A 275 3.86 4.68 -10.72
C ASP A 275 3.28 4.95 -12.11
N SER A 276 4.07 5.47 -13.07
CA SER A 276 3.62 5.71 -14.46
C SER A 276 2.98 4.49 -15.13
N TYR A 277 3.39 3.27 -14.75
CA TYR A 277 2.83 2.02 -15.27
C TYR A 277 1.35 1.81 -14.94
N ILE A 278 0.76 2.56 -14.00
CA ILE A 278 -0.66 2.39 -13.65
C ILE A 278 -1.60 2.75 -14.80
N LEU A 279 -1.12 3.53 -15.77
CA LEU A 279 -1.86 3.88 -16.99
C LEU A 279 -2.08 2.67 -17.90
N GLU A 280 -1.26 1.63 -17.77
CA GLU A 280 -1.35 0.40 -18.56
C GLU A 280 -2.26 -0.66 -17.91
N ILE A 281 -2.76 -0.40 -16.70
CA ILE A 281 -3.61 -1.35 -15.95
C ILE A 281 -5.05 -1.24 -16.45
N PRO A 282 -5.69 -2.35 -16.86
CA PRO A 282 -7.09 -2.32 -17.25
C PRO A 282 -7.99 -1.76 -16.14
N VAL A 283 -8.97 -0.95 -16.51
CA VAL A 283 -9.94 -0.35 -15.58
C VAL A 283 -10.62 -1.42 -14.71
N THR A 284 -11.07 -2.50 -15.33
CA THR A 284 -11.69 -3.64 -14.62
C THR A 284 -10.78 -4.28 -13.58
N THR A 285 -9.46 -4.33 -13.84
CA THR A 285 -8.47 -4.83 -12.87
C THR A 285 -8.31 -3.86 -11.69
N LYS A 286 -8.39 -2.54 -11.93
CA LYS A 286 -8.38 -1.54 -10.87
C LYS A 286 -9.65 -1.65 -10.01
N GLU A 287 -10.82 -1.72 -10.64
CA GLU A 287 -12.12 -1.86 -9.96
C GLU A 287 -12.18 -3.11 -9.07
N GLN A 288 -11.71 -4.26 -9.58
CA GLN A 288 -11.62 -5.49 -8.77
C GLN A 288 -10.75 -5.33 -7.52
N LEU A 289 -9.59 -4.68 -7.66
CA LEU A 289 -8.68 -4.43 -6.54
C LEU A 289 -9.29 -3.45 -5.54
N LEU A 290 -9.97 -2.41 -6.03
CA LEU A 290 -10.62 -1.40 -5.19
C LEU A 290 -11.77 -2.00 -4.39
N ASN A 291 -12.61 -2.83 -5.01
CA ASN A 291 -13.66 -3.57 -4.30
C ASN A 291 -13.06 -4.46 -3.18
N ILE A 292 -11.95 -5.17 -3.43
CA ILE A 292 -11.26 -5.94 -2.38
C ILE A 292 -10.82 -5.00 -1.24
N ALA A 293 -10.16 -3.89 -1.56
CA ALA A 293 -9.68 -2.94 -0.56
C ALA A 293 -10.83 -2.32 0.27
N GLU A 294 -11.92 -1.93 -0.36
CA GLU A 294 -13.09 -1.33 0.28
C GLU A 294 -13.76 -2.32 1.25
N THR A 295 -13.98 -3.57 0.84
CA THR A 295 -14.52 -4.61 1.73
C THR A 295 -13.61 -4.89 2.92
N HIS A 296 -12.28 -4.78 2.77
CA HIS A 296 -11.34 -4.92 3.88
C HIS A 296 -11.33 -3.72 4.83
N VAL A 297 -11.51 -2.49 4.33
CA VAL A 297 -11.73 -1.31 5.18
C VAL A 297 -12.93 -1.56 6.08
N ILE A 298 -14.04 -2.03 5.50
CA ILE A 298 -15.27 -2.34 6.23
C ILE A 298 -15.01 -3.41 7.30
N SER A 299 -14.33 -4.51 6.97
CA SER A 299 -14.01 -5.57 7.94
C SER A 299 -13.16 -5.04 9.09
N LEU A 300 -12.14 -4.23 8.81
CA LEU A 300 -11.23 -3.67 9.80
C LEU A 300 -11.91 -2.61 10.69
N GLU A 301 -12.72 -1.72 10.13
CA GLU A 301 -13.45 -0.68 10.86
C GLU A 301 -14.60 -1.23 11.72
N ASN A 302 -15.06 -2.45 11.42
CA ASN A 302 -16.10 -3.13 12.19
C ASN A 302 -15.56 -4.12 13.22
N ALA A 303 -14.24 -4.38 13.23
CA ALA A 303 -13.62 -5.34 14.13
C ALA A 303 -13.70 -4.91 15.60
N THR A 304 -14.27 -5.78 16.42
CA THR A 304 -14.49 -5.66 17.86
C THR A 304 -13.49 -6.53 18.64
N GLU A 305 -13.38 -6.30 19.94
CA GLU A 305 -12.51 -7.11 20.82
C GLU A 305 -12.96 -8.57 20.94
N SER A 306 -14.24 -8.86 20.66
CA SER A 306 -14.81 -10.20 20.66
C SER A 306 -14.56 -10.99 19.37
N ASP A 307 -14.11 -10.33 18.30
CA ASP A 307 -13.90 -11.00 17.03
C ASP A 307 -12.67 -11.91 17.06
N ASN A 308 -12.78 -13.05 16.37
CA ASN A 308 -11.64 -13.93 16.16
C ASN A 308 -10.66 -13.27 15.19
N ILE A 309 -9.51 -12.85 15.72
CA ILE A 309 -8.51 -12.11 14.95
C ILE A 309 -7.92 -12.96 13.82
N ASN A 310 -7.81 -14.29 13.99
CA ASN A 310 -7.34 -15.15 12.92
C ASN A 310 -8.32 -15.15 11.75
N ASP A 311 -9.63 -15.21 12.03
CA ASP A 311 -10.64 -15.14 10.97
C ASP A 311 -10.61 -13.78 10.27
N LEU A 312 -10.45 -12.68 11.02
CA LEU A 312 -10.29 -11.34 10.44
C LEU A 312 -9.08 -11.26 9.51
N LEU A 313 -7.92 -11.77 9.96
CA LEU A 313 -6.69 -11.78 9.19
C LEU A 313 -6.78 -12.69 7.97
N ASP A 314 -7.36 -13.88 8.10
CA ASP A 314 -7.57 -14.80 6.98
C ASP A 314 -8.50 -14.19 5.92
N ASN A 315 -9.53 -13.46 6.35
CA ASN A 315 -10.41 -12.73 5.45
C ASN A 315 -9.64 -11.67 4.65
N ILE A 316 -8.86 -10.82 5.31
CA ILE A 316 -8.09 -9.75 4.66
C ILE A 316 -6.97 -10.33 3.78
N LEU A 317 -6.27 -11.36 4.28
CA LEU A 317 -5.14 -11.98 3.60
C LEU A 317 -5.54 -13.12 2.64
N SER A 318 -6.84 -13.29 2.38
CA SER A 318 -7.34 -14.15 1.29
C SER A 318 -7.15 -13.49 -0.09
N GLY A 319 -7.05 -12.15 -0.11
CA GLY A 319 -7.05 -11.35 -1.34
C GLY A 319 -8.38 -11.39 -2.09
N ARG A 320 -9.47 -11.79 -1.43
CA ARG A 320 -10.84 -11.83 -1.97
C ARG A 320 -11.70 -10.75 -1.33
N PRO A 321 -12.75 -10.27 -2.01
CA PRO A 321 -13.73 -9.41 -1.35
C PRO A 321 -14.32 -10.11 -0.13
N TYR A 322 -14.47 -9.39 0.97
CA TYR A 322 -15.19 -9.90 2.14
C TYR A 322 -16.69 -9.92 1.83
N LEU A 323 -17.26 -11.13 1.73
CA LEU A 323 -18.66 -11.34 1.32
C LEU A 323 -19.63 -11.57 2.48
N ASN A 324 -19.17 -11.56 3.73
CA ASN A 324 -20.04 -11.78 4.89
C ASN A 324 -20.76 -10.46 5.25
N ARG A 325 -21.57 -9.97 4.30
CA ARG A 325 -22.53 -8.91 4.53
C ARG A 325 -23.90 -9.51 4.70
N GLU A 326 -24.69 -8.95 5.61
CA GLU A 326 -26.11 -9.27 5.61
C GLU A 326 -26.72 -8.81 4.29
N VAL A 327 -27.70 -9.57 3.77
CA VAL A 327 -28.33 -9.29 2.46
C VAL A 327 -28.89 -7.86 2.37
N SER A 328 -29.26 -7.27 3.51
CA SER A 328 -29.79 -5.90 3.62
C SER A 328 -28.74 -4.80 3.79
N GLU A 329 -27.45 -5.13 3.87
CA GLU A 329 -26.39 -4.14 4.07
C GLU A 329 -25.85 -3.59 2.75
N HIS A 330 -25.90 -2.26 2.61
CA HIS A 330 -25.38 -1.52 1.46
C HIS A 330 -24.07 -0.79 1.81
N PHE A 331 -23.19 -0.67 0.82
CA PHE A 331 -21.94 0.08 0.90
C PHE A 331 -21.83 1.06 -0.27
N LEU A 332 -20.97 2.07 -0.14
CA LEU A 332 -20.81 3.10 -1.19
C LEU A 332 -20.42 2.51 -2.55
N TYR A 333 -19.63 1.44 -2.55
CA TYR A 333 -19.21 0.77 -3.78
C TYR A 333 -20.36 0.05 -4.51
N ASP A 334 -21.47 -0.26 -3.82
CA ASP A 334 -22.66 -0.82 -4.49
C ASP A 334 -23.32 0.23 -5.42
N ASP A 335 -23.04 1.52 -5.18
CA ASP A 335 -23.49 2.67 -5.99
C ASP A 335 -22.36 3.25 -6.88
N ASP A 336 -21.26 2.51 -7.11
CA ASP A 336 -20.05 2.99 -7.82
C ASP A 336 -19.42 4.26 -7.20
N ILE A 337 -19.51 4.40 -5.87
CA ILE A 337 -18.93 5.53 -5.14
C ILE A 337 -17.62 5.10 -4.48
N HIS A 338 -16.52 5.66 -4.95
CA HIS A 338 -15.17 5.36 -4.43
C HIS A 338 -14.82 6.23 -3.23
N MET A 339 -14.02 5.69 -2.32
CA MET A 339 -13.51 6.44 -1.18
C MET A 339 -12.20 7.17 -1.54
N MET A 340 -12.17 8.49 -1.34
CA MET A 340 -10.95 9.31 -1.40
C MET A 340 -11.11 10.47 -0.42
N LEU A 341 -10.83 10.20 0.85
CA LEU A 341 -10.94 11.21 1.89
C LEU A 341 -9.95 12.35 1.63
N GLN A 342 -10.38 13.59 1.81
CA GLN A 342 -9.49 14.75 1.69
C GLN A 342 -9.10 15.21 3.10
N PRO A 343 -7.81 15.22 3.47
CA PRO A 343 -7.40 15.58 4.83
C PRO A 343 -7.82 16.98 5.28
N THR A 344 -8.05 17.89 4.32
CA THR A 344 -8.50 19.26 4.56
C THR A 344 -10.02 19.41 4.64
N ILE A 345 -10.77 18.35 4.37
CA ILE A 345 -12.22 18.32 4.39
C ILE A 345 -12.67 17.45 5.56
N SER A 346 -13.57 17.97 6.37
CA SER A 346 -14.14 17.22 7.49
C SER A 346 -15.61 17.54 7.65
N ILE A 347 -16.38 16.52 7.99
CA ILE A 347 -17.77 16.64 8.43
C ILE A 347 -17.88 16.03 9.81
N ARG A 348 -18.81 16.52 10.63
CA ARG A 348 -19.13 15.96 11.94
C ARG A 348 -20.62 15.68 12.04
N ILE A 349 -20.96 14.45 12.43
CA ILE A 349 -22.33 14.00 12.68
C ILE A 349 -22.61 14.03 14.19
N ASP A 350 -23.85 14.34 14.56
CA ASP A 350 -24.38 14.06 15.88
C ASP A 350 -25.88 13.72 15.80
N GLY A 351 -26.43 13.18 16.89
CA GLY A 351 -27.86 12.88 17.01
C GLY A 351 -28.48 13.64 18.17
N VAL A 352 -29.59 14.35 17.92
CA VAL A 352 -30.35 15.05 18.95
C VAL A 352 -31.57 14.25 19.36
N LEU A 353 -31.74 14.08 20.67
CA LEU A 353 -32.92 13.43 21.23
C LEU A 353 -34.18 14.29 21.12
N GLU A 354 -35.26 13.67 20.65
CA GLU A 354 -36.58 14.27 20.64
C GLU A 354 -37.08 14.45 22.08
N THR A 355 -37.29 15.71 22.48
CA THR A 355 -37.96 16.07 23.72
C THR A 355 -39.44 16.32 23.47
N LYS A 356 -40.31 15.95 24.42
CA LYS A 356 -41.78 16.10 24.33
C LYS A 356 -42.29 17.54 24.06
N ASN A 357 -41.44 18.58 24.10
CA ASN A 357 -41.82 19.99 23.99
C ASN A 357 -41.34 20.72 22.71
N ASN A 358 -40.72 20.06 21.72
CA ASN A 358 -40.17 20.73 20.54
C ASN A 358 -41.03 20.56 19.28
N SER A 359 -42.35 20.73 19.41
CA SER A 359 -43.16 21.14 18.28
C SER A 359 -42.98 22.65 18.12
N VAL A 360 -42.54 23.11 16.95
CA VAL A 360 -42.33 24.51 16.51
C VAL A 360 -40.86 24.94 16.46
N GLY A 361 -40.42 25.29 15.25
CA GLY A 361 -39.04 25.50 14.85
C GLY A 361 -38.31 26.63 15.60
N GLY A 362 -37.06 26.33 15.97
CA GLY A 362 -36.09 27.23 16.58
C GLY A 362 -35.15 26.41 17.46
N PHE A 363 -33.85 26.39 17.13
CA PHE A 363 -32.72 25.75 17.85
C PHE A 363 -33.09 24.61 18.82
N ARG A 364 -32.84 23.36 18.41
CA ARG A 364 -33.08 22.17 19.24
C ARG A 364 -32.23 22.21 20.52
N ASN A 365 -32.79 22.73 21.62
CA ASN A 365 -32.27 22.56 22.98
C ASN A 365 -32.49 21.11 23.47
N GLY A 366 -31.92 20.14 22.75
CA GLY A 366 -32.02 18.72 23.05
C GLY A 366 -30.69 18.14 23.53
N THR A 367 -30.76 17.00 24.21
CA THR A 367 -29.56 16.24 24.58
C THR A 367 -28.97 15.60 23.32
N TYR A 368 -27.72 15.96 23.00
CA TYR A 368 -26.97 15.36 21.91
C TYR A 368 -26.36 14.02 22.33
N LEU A 369 -26.21 13.07 21.41
CA LEU A 369 -25.58 11.79 21.66
C LEU A 369 -24.14 11.95 22.15
N SER A 370 -23.39 12.91 21.58
CA SER A 370 -22.04 13.23 22.03
C SER A 370 -21.96 13.61 23.52
N MET A 371 -23.01 14.23 24.08
CA MET A 371 -23.07 14.61 25.50
C MET A 371 -23.28 13.42 26.44
N VAL A 372 -23.77 12.30 25.91
CA VAL A 372 -24.02 11.06 26.67
C VAL A 372 -23.13 9.91 26.21
N ASN A 373 -22.03 10.22 25.51
CA ASN A 373 -21.09 9.25 24.95
C ASN A 373 -21.76 8.19 24.06
N GLY A 374 -22.81 8.56 23.35
CA GLY A 374 -23.58 7.65 22.49
C GLY A 374 -24.40 6.59 23.24
N ILE A 375 -24.42 6.60 24.58
CA ILE A 375 -25.13 5.60 25.38
C ILE A 375 -26.55 6.08 25.69
N ILE A 376 -27.54 5.26 25.36
CA ILE A 376 -28.95 5.61 25.55
C ILE A 376 -29.82 4.39 25.88
N GLY A 377 -30.98 4.61 26.50
CA GLY A 377 -32.00 3.59 26.69
C GLY A 377 -32.88 3.36 25.45
N LYS A 378 -33.82 2.43 25.59
CA LYS A 378 -34.85 2.16 24.57
C LYS A 378 -35.92 3.25 24.50
N ASN A 379 -36.70 3.23 23.42
CA ASN A 379 -37.91 4.04 23.21
C ASN A 379 -37.67 5.56 23.11
N HIS A 380 -36.48 5.95 22.68
CA HIS A 380 -36.17 7.33 22.30
C HIS A 380 -36.22 7.51 20.78
N ARG A 381 -36.35 8.75 20.35
CA ARG A 381 -36.34 9.17 18.95
C ARG A 381 -35.17 10.14 18.74
N ILE A 382 -34.34 9.88 17.75
CA ILE A 382 -33.09 10.61 17.49
C ILE A 382 -33.15 11.22 16.09
N TYR A 383 -32.89 12.53 16.00
CA TYR A 383 -32.66 13.22 14.74
C TYR A 383 -31.17 13.35 14.50
N PHE A 384 -30.64 12.67 13.49
CA PHE A 384 -29.25 12.83 13.06
C PHE A 384 -29.12 14.01 12.11
N ASP A 385 -28.03 14.77 12.28
CA ASP A 385 -27.71 15.91 11.43
C ASP A 385 -26.20 16.15 11.38
N ILE A 386 -25.76 16.88 10.36
CA ILE A 386 -24.37 17.37 10.27
C ILE A 386 -24.28 18.62 11.15
N VAL A 387 -23.40 18.57 12.14
CA VAL A 387 -23.26 19.60 13.19
C VAL A 387 -21.97 20.41 13.07
N ASP A 388 -21.04 20.00 12.22
CA ASP A 388 -19.88 20.79 11.80
C ASP A 388 -19.47 20.35 10.39
N GLU A 389 -19.07 21.30 9.56
CA GLU A 389 -18.73 21.07 8.16
C GLU A 389 -17.60 22.01 7.75
N LYS A 390 -16.50 21.43 7.24
CA LYS A 390 -15.35 22.17 6.72
C LYS A 390 -15.04 21.66 5.33
N LEU A 391 -15.45 22.41 4.32
CA LEU A 391 -15.33 22.03 2.91
C LEU A 391 -14.11 22.63 2.19
N GLY A 392 -13.32 23.45 2.87
CA GLY A 392 -12.25 24.20 2.24
C GLY A 392 -12.78 25.15 1.17
N SER A 393 -12.33 24.99 -0.07
CA SER A 393 -12.76 25.79 -1.22
C SER A 393 -13.89 25.17 -2.05
N ILE A 394 -14.46 24.04 -1.61
CA ILE A 394 -15.54 23.36 -2.32
C ILE A 394 -16.87 24.05 -2.00
N ASP A 395 -17.66 24.35 -3.02
CA ASP A 395 -19.04 24.81 -2.83
C ASP A 395 -19.89 23.67 -2.26
N SER A 396 -20.61 23.95 -1.16
CA SER A 396 -21.55 23.01 -0.54
C SER A 396 -22.61 22.45 -1.50
N GLN A 397 -22.98 23.21 -2.55
CA GLN A 397 -23.95 22.75 -3.56
C GLN A 397 -23.41 21.63 -4.46
N GLU A 398 -22.08 21.47 -4.52
CA GLU A 398 -21.43 20.39 -5.26
C GLU A 398 -21.36 19.08 -4.45
N ILE A 399 -21.81 19.08 -3.20
CA ILE A 399 -21.73 17.94 -2.29
C ILE A 399 -23.12 17.33 -2.10
N SER A 400 -23.21 16.03 -2.34
CA SER A 400 -24.36 15.21 -1.94
C SER A 400 -24.03 14.43 -0.68
N TYR A 401 -24.97 14.38 0.26
CA TYR A 401 -24.81 13.64 1.51
C TYR A 401 -25.51 12.29 1.43
N LYS A 402 -24.79 11.23 1.79
CA LYS A 402 -25.36 9.89 1.95
C LYS A 402 -25.24 9.44 3.39
N TRP A 403 -26.28 8.78 3.91
CA TRP A 403 -26.39 8.36 5.31
C TRP A 403 -26.56 6.86 5.41
N LYS A 404 -25.83 6.23 6.34
CA LYS A 404 -25.96 4.81 6.66
C LYS A 404 -26.40 4.63 8.10
N VAL A 405 -27.43 3.81 8.32
CA VAL A 405 -27.84 3.37 9.67
C VAL A 405 -27.59 1.88 9.78
N LYS A 406 -26.70 1.47 10.68
CA LYS A 406 -26.37 0.07 10.90
C LYS A 406 -26.96 -0.39 12.24
N ASN A 407 -27.86 -1.37 12.15
CA ASN A 407 -28.27 -2.14 13.32
C ASN A 407 -27.48 -3.44 13.43
N LYS A 408 -26.99 -3.73 14.64
CA LYS A 408 -26.32 -4.99 14.99
C LYS A 408 -26.88 -5.52 16.31
N GLY A 409 -26.49 -6.73 16.68
CA GLY A 409 -26.83 -7.34 17.98
C GLY A 409 -28.00 -8.32 17.91
N VAL A 410 -28.05 -9.21 18.92
CA VAL A 410 -28.98 -10.34 18.99
C VAL A 410 -30.43 -9.87 19.00
N GLU A 411 -30.74 -8.75 19.66
CA GLU A 411 -32.12 -8.26 19.73
C GLU A 411 -32.63 -7.78 18.36
N ALA A 412 -31.82 -7.03 17.62
CA ALA A 412 -32.16 -6.60 16.26
C ALA A 412 -32.24 -7.80 15.29
N CYS A 413 -31.37 -8.81 15.47
CA CYS A 413 -31.41 -10.07 14.72
C CYS A 413 -32.73 -10.82 14.94
N ASN A 414 -33.10 -11.07 16.20
CA ASN A 414 -34.33 -11.77 16.55
C ASN A 414 -35.59 -11.02 16.07
N ALA A 415 -35.53 -9.69 16.00
CA ALA A 415 -36.61 -8.87 15.48
C ALA A 415 -36.61 -8.73 13.94
N SER A 416 -35.67 -9.37 13.22
CA SER A 416 -35.47 -9.18 11.76
C SER A 416 -35.31 -7.70 11.37
N CYS A 417 -34.66 -6.92 12.24
CA CYS A 417 -34.48 -5.47 12.12
C CYS A 417 -33.01 -5.06 12.03
N LEU A 418 -32.16 -5.99 11.59
CA LEU A 418 -30.81 -5.67 11.16
C LEU A 418 -30.87 -4.81 9.89
N ARG A 419 -30.07 -3.75 9.89
CA ARG A 419 -30.07 -2.66 8.91
C ARG A 419 -28.65 -2.36 8.48
N GLY A 420 -28.53 -1.64 7.39
CA GLY A 420 -27.25 -1.20 6.85
C GLY A 420 -27.41 -0.48 5.52
N GLU A 421 -28.62 0.00 5.22
CA GLU A 421 -28.92 0.73 3.99
C GLU A 421 -28.23 2.08 3.97
N ILE A 422 -27.98 2.57 2.76
CA ILE A 422 -27.51 3.92 2.48
C ILE A 422 -28.65 4.70 1.82
N THR A 423 -28.95 5.90 2.33
CA THR A 423 -30.00 6.78 1.83
C THR A 423 -29.48 8.17 1.52
N ASP A 424 -30.09 8.84 0.53
CA ASP A 424 -29.70 10.18 0.12
C ASP A 424 -30.24 11.24 1.07
N HIS A 425 -29.40 12.24 1.35
CA HIS A 425 -29.63 13.46 2.14
C HIS A 425 -29.93 13.28 3.63
N HIS A 426 -30.53 12.18 4.05
CA HIS A 426 -30.98 11.93 5.43
C HIS A 426 -31.06 10.43 5.71
N THR A 427 -31.20 10.05 6.99
CA THR A 427 -31.48 8.66 7.39
C THR A 427 -32.85 8.22 6.87
N ARG A 428 -33.01 6.91 6.60
CA ARG A 428 -34.28 6.34 6.10
C ARG A 428 -35.49 6.73 6.93
N TYR A 429 -35.34 6.78 8.25
CA TYR A 429 -36.36 7.28 9.15
C TYR A 429 -35.86 8.54 9.84
N GLN A 430 -36.69 9.58 9.86
CA GLN A 430 -36.39 10.82 10.57
C GLN A 430 -37.59 11.19 11.44
N PRO A 431 -37.51 11.01 12.76
CA PRO A 431 -36.37 10.52 13.55
C PRO A 431 -36.20 8.99 13.50
N GLU A 432 -34.98 8.52 13.79
CA GLU A 432 -34.66 7.12 14.05
C GLU A 432 -35.08 6.71 15.47
N SER A 433 -35.41 5.44 15.69
CA SER A 433 -35.90 4.95 16.99
C SER A 433 -34.90 4.01 17.70
N THR A 434 -34.76 4.12 19.02
CA THR A 434 -33.92 3.23 19.83
C THR A 434 -34.70 1.99 20.29
N ALA A 435 -34.95 1.06 19.35
CA ALA A 435 -35.86 -0.06 19.57
C ALA A 435 -35.20 -1.38 20.03
N TYR A 436 -33.88 -1.54 19.84
CA TYR A 436 -33.17 -2.80 20.08
C TYR A 436 -31.92 -2.53 20.90
N LYS A 437 -31.63 -3.32 21.94
CA LYS A 437 -30.36 -3.23 22.66
C LYS A 437 -29.22 -3.75 21.80
N GLY A 438 -28.08 -3.09 21.92
CA GLY A 438 -26.88 -3.44 21.16
C GLY A 438 -26.02 -2.24 20.84
N SER A 439 -24.93 -2.52 20.14
CA SER A 439 -23.99 -1.55 19.59
C SER A 439 -24.36 -1.26 18.15
N HIS A 440 -24.93 -0.08 17.91
CA HIS A 440 -25.39 0.40 16.60
C HIS A 440 -24.53 1.58 16.16
N TYR A 441 -24.59 1.96 14.89
CA TYR A 441 -23.96 3.21 14.45
C TYR A 441 -24.70 3.89 13.32
N VAL A 442 -24.46 5.20 13.20
CA VAL A 442 -24.85 6.01 12.04
C VAL A 442 -23.60 6.62 11.42
N GLU A 443 -23.52 6.57 10.09
CA GLU A 443 -22.46 7.21 9.30
C GLU A 443 -23.05 8.20 8.32
N VAL A 444 -22.27 9.25 8.03
CA VAL A 444 -22.54 10.18 6.94
C VAL A 444 -21.32 10.25 6.02
N TYR A 445 -21.58 10.37 4.73
CA TYR A 445 -20.58 10.48 3.67
C TYR A 445 -20.85 11.75 2.85
N ALA A 446 -19.84 12.61 2.70
CA ALA A 446 -19.85 13.74 1.76
C ALA A 446 -19.36 13.25 0.39
N ILE A 447 -20.24 13.29 -0.61
CA ILE A 447 -19.99 12.78 -1.96
C ILE A 447 -19.86 13.94 -2.94
N LYS A 448 -18.77 13.95 -3.71
CA LYS A 448 -18.56 14.86 -4.84
C LYS A 448 -18.14 14.05 -6.05
N ASN A 449 -18.87 14.15 -7.16
CA ASN A 449 -18.57 13.44 -8.41
C ASN A 449 -18.33 11.93 -8.23
N ASN A 450 -19.24 11.24 -7.53
CA ASN A 450 -19.15 9.81 -7.18
C ASN A 450 -17.90 9.43 -6.36
N VAL A 451 -17.34 10.39 -5.63
CA VAL A 451 -16.23 10.18 -4.71
C VAL A 451 -16.61 10.64 -3.32
N CYS A 452 -16.47 9.76 -2.33
CA CYS A 452 -16.59 10.11 -0.91
C CYS A 452 -15.33 10.86 -0.45
N ILE A 453 -15.48 12.17 -0.23
CA ILE A 453 -14.39 13.10 0.11
C ILE A 453 -14.24 13.37 1.60
N ALA A 454 -15.28 13.09 2.39
CA ALA A 454 -15.22 13.08 3.85
C ALA A 454 -16.29 12.12 4.39
N LYS A 455 -16.04 11.56 5.58
CA LYS A 455 -17.03 10.75 6.29
C LYS A 455 -16.88 10.96 7.78
N ASP A 456 -17.96 10.72 8.52
CA ASP A 456 -17.90 10.64 9.98
C ASP A 456 -18.93 9.63 10.50
N ARG A 457 -18.67 9.09 11.69
CA ARG A 457 -19.43 8.00 12.32
C ARG A 457 -19.72 8.34 13.77
N ILE A 458 -20.97 8.14 14.19
CA ILE A 458 -21.36 8.13 15.61
C ILE A 458 -21.83 6.73 16.04
N GLN A 459 -21.28 6.24 17.16
CA GLN A 459 -21.73 5.01 17.81
C GLN A 459 -22.97 5.30 18.66
N VAL A 460 -23.90 4.35 18.69
CA VAL A 460 -25.16 4.41 19.43
C VAL A 460 -25.31 3.11 20.21
N GLU A 461 -25.00 3.18 21.50
CA GLU A 461 -25.08 2.05 22.43
C GLU A 461 -26.43 2.05 23.15
N ILE A 462 -27.31 1.13 22.77
CA ILE A 462 -28.65 1.02 23.36
C ILE A 462 -28.64 -0.02 24.48
N ARG A 463 -28.96 0.40 25.71
CA ARG A 463 -28.88 -0.43 26.94
C ARG A 463 -30.23 -0.79 27.56
#